data_AF-A0A3D5R2G1-F1
#
_entry.id   AF-A0A3D5R2G1-F1
#
_cell.length_a   1.000
_cell.length_b   1.000
_cell.length_c   1.000
_cell.angle_alpha   90.00
_cell.angle_beta   90.00
_cell.angle_gamma   90.00
#
_symmetry.space_group_name_H-M   'P 1'
#
loop_
_entity.id
_entity.type
_entity.pdbx_description
1 polymer ?
#
loop_
_entity_poly.entity_id
_entity_poly.type
_entity_poly.pdbx_seq_one_letter_code
_entity_poly.pdbx_strand_id
1 'polypeptide(L)'
;FSEINNITAIGEIAYQDGSLIPDLSFGTHFFQDMVEMDIFYMAIYPEQDGVVFNASWIKKQPNILENLMPDDTRFADVVRVCDVRAKDLRLMSDIVTQKMICFMGK
;
A
#
# COMPACT_ATOMS: atom_id res chain seq x y z
N PHE A 1 -8.57 15.61 -5.52
CA PHE A 1 -8.32 14.64 -4.44
C PHE A 1 -7.70 15.30 -3.20
N SER A 2 -8.32 16.35 -2.66
CA SER A 2 -7.76 17.12 -1.51
C SER A 2 -7.88 16.41 -0.16
N GLU A 3 -8.42 15.19 -0.09
CA GLU A 3 -8.65 14.44 1.15
C GLU A 3 -7.52 13.43 1.44
N ILE A 4 -6.79 13.01 0.41
CA ILE A 4 -5.63 12.11 0.54
C ILE A 4 -4.40 12.96 0.80
N ASN A 5 -4.17 13.30 2.06
CA ASN A 5 -3.03 14.11 2.50
C ASN A 5 -2.17 13.37 3.52
N ASN A 6 -0.89 13.75 3.62
CA ASN A 6 0.11 13.14 4.51
C ASN A 6 0.43 11.67 4.18
N ILE A 7 0.34 11.29 2.91
CA ILE A 7 0.76 9.97 2.45
C ILE A 7 2.15 10.05 1.85
N THR A 8 3.08 9.23 2.35
CA THR A 8 4.45 9.14 1.80
C THR A 8 4.51 8.21 0.59
N ALA A 9 3.73 7.13 0.60
CA ALA A 9 3.70 6.16 -0.49
C ALA A 9 2.33 5.47 -0.60
N ILE A 10 1.93 5.15 -1.83
CA ILE A 10 0.73 4.38 -2.16
C ILE A 10 1.13 3.15 -2.97
N GLY A 11 0.62 1.99 -2.56
CA GLY A 11 0.79 0.74 -3.29
C GLY A 11 -0.52 0.18 -3.75
N GLU A 12 -0.65 -0.07 -5.05
CA GLU A 12 -1.79 -0.81 -5.62
C GLU A 12 -1.36 -2.23 -5.96
N ILE A 13 -2.17 -3.21 -5.56
CA ILE A 13 -1.89 -4.62 -5.78
C ILE A 13 -2.76 -5.09 -6.96
N ALA A 14 -2.11 -5.46 -8.06
CA ALA A 14 -2.77 -6.13 -9.16
C ALA A 14 -2.96 -7.61 -8.79
N TYR A 15 -4.07 -7.90 -8.10
CA TYR A 15 -4.47 -9.27 -7.83
C TYR A 15 -5.17 -9.86 -9.05
N GLN A 16 -4.77 -11.06 -9.48
CA GLN A 16 -5.51 -11.80 -10.50
C GLN A 16 -6.50 -12.73 -9.81
N ASP A 17 -7.81 -12.46 -9.93
CA ASP A 17 -8.85 -13.41 -9.54
C ASP A 17 -9.59 -13.89 -10.80
N GLY A 18 -9.33 -15.14 -11.20
CA GLY A 18 -9.85 -15.69 -12.45
C GLY A 18 -9.36 -14.93 -13.69
N SER A 19 -10.29 -14.34 -14.46
CA SER A 19 -9.98 -13.54 -15.66
C SER A 19 -9.96 -12.04 -15.42
N LEU A 20 -10.16 -11.59 -14.17
CA LEU A 20 -10.20 -10.17 -13.82
C LEU A 20 -8.80 -9.75 -13.35
N ILE A 21 -8.19 -8.89 -14.15
CA ILE A 21 -7.01 -8.12 -13.77
C ILE A 21 -7.51 -6.70 -13.58
N PRO A 22 -7.54 -6.16 -12.35
CA PRO A 22 -7.94 -4.78 -12.14
C PRO A 22 -6.93 -3.86 -12.83
N ASP A 23 -7.43 -2.89 -13.60
CA ASP A 23 -6.60 -1.83 -14.17
C ASP A 23 -6.05 -0.99 -13.03
N LEU A 24 -4.72 -0.95 -12.93
CA LEU A 24 -4.04 -0.07 -11.99
C LEU A 24 -4.14 1.37 -12.46
N SER A 25 -4.05 2.29 -11.51
CA SER A 25 -4.14 3.73 -11.77
C SER A 25 -2.96 4.30 -12.56
N PHE A 26 -1.94 3.50 -12.86
CA PHE A 26 -0.77 3.90 -13.63
C PHE A 26 -1.16 4.46 -15.01
N GLY A 27 -0.75 5.70 -15.29
CA GLY A 27 -1.08 6.39 -16.55
C GLY A 27 -2.45 7.07 -16.58
N THR A 28 -3.19 7.09 -15.46
CA THR A 28 -4.45 7.84 -15.33
C THR A 28 -4.23 9.24 -14.76
N HIS A 29 -5.24 10.10 -14.80
CA HIS A 29 -5.22 11.41 -14.12
C HIS A 29 -4.92 11.28 -12.62
N PHE A 30 -5.38 10.21 -11.98
CA PHE A 30 -5.14 9.97 -10.56
C PHE A 30 -3.66 9.71 -10.25
N PHE A 31 -2.93 9.02 -11.14
CA PHE A 31 -1.48 8.87 -11.00
C PHE A 31 -0.74 10.20 -11.12
N GLN A 32 -1.16 11.06 -12.06
CA GLN A 32 -0.56 12.38 -12.21
C GLN A 32 -0.76 13.23 -10.95
N ASP A 33 -1.97 13.22 -10.37
CA ASP A 33 -2.26 13.92 -9.10
C ASP A 33 -1.33 13.44 -7.97
N MET A 34 -1.07 12.12 -7.85
CA MET A 34 -0.16 11.59 -6.83
C MET A 34 1.29 12.09 -7.00
N VAL A 35 1.78 12.10 -8.25
CA VAL A 35 3.13 12.59 -8.56
C VAL A 35 3.25 14.07 -8.24
N GLU A 36 2.23 14.88 -8.55
CA GLU A 36 2.19 16.30 -8.21
C GLU A 36 2.14 16.54 -6.69
N MET A 37 1.61 15.60 -5.91
CA MET A 37 1.54 15.66 -4.45
C MET A 37 2.76 15.03 -3.73
N ASP A 38 3.84 14.72 -4.46
CA ASP A 38 5.05 14.04 -3.95
C ASP A 38 4.76 12.68 -3.26
N ILE A 39 3.71 11.98 -3.70
CA ILE A 39 3.35 10.66 -3.19
C ILE A 39 4.05 9.59 -4.04
N PHE A 40 4.86 8.74 -3.40
CA PHE A 40 5.53 7.65 -4.10
C PHE A 40 4.53 6.53 -4.46
N TYR A 41 4.21 6.40 -5.75
CA TYR A 41 3.32 5.36 -6.27
C TYR A 41 4.08 4.08 -6.62
N MET A 42 3.53 2.92 -6.23
CA MET A 42 4.04 1.60 -6.62
C MET A 42 2.92 0.67 -7.06
N ALA A 43 3.16 -0.05 -8.15
CA ALA A 43 2.34 -1.16 -8.61
C ALA A 43 2.97 -2.47 -8.12
N ILE A 44 2.20 -3.30 -7.43
CA ILE A 44 2.63 -4.60 -6.92
C ILE A 44 1.92 -5.69 -7.72
N TYR A 45 2.71 -6.55 -8.37
CA TYR A 45 2.23 -7.71 -9.13
C TYR A 45 2.69 -8.99 -8.43
N PRO A 46 1.91 -9.57 -7.49
CA PRO A 46 2.34 -10.74 -6.71
C PRO A 46 2.66 -11.98 -7.53
N GLU A 47 2.04 -12.12 -8.71
CA GLU A 47 2.23 -13.25 -9.63
C GLU A 47 3.47 -13.11 -10.52
N GLN A 48 4.14 -11.95 -10.51
CA GLN A 48 5.34 -11.72 -11.31
C GLN A 48 6.57 -12.36 -10.67
N ASP A 49 7.38 -13.04 -11.48
CA ASP A 49 8.64 -13.65 -11.02
C ASP A 49 9.55 -12.63 -10.32
N GLY A 50 9.99 -12.97 -9.10
CA GLY A 50 10.85 -12.14 -8.28
C GLY A 50 10.13 -11.14 -7.37
N VAL A 51 8.80 -11.02 -7.45
CA VAL A 51 8.00 -10.21 -6.52
C VAL A 51 7.61 -11.04 -5.30
N VAL A 52 7.96 -10.55 -4.11
CA VAL A 52 7.57 -11.19 -2.84
C VAL A 52 6.64 -10.24 -2.09
N PHE A 53 5.36 -10.60 -1.99
CA PHE A 53 4.35 -9.81 -1.29
C PHE A 53 3.71 -10.61 -0.13
N ASN A 54 4.00 -10.21 1.11
CA ASN A 54 3.51 -10.90 2.31
C ASN A 54 2.20 -10.32 2.84
N ALA A 55 1.10 -10.52 2.10
CA ALA A 55 -0.24 -10.09 2.51
C ALA A 55 -0.65 -10.64 3.89
N SER A 56 -0.25 -11.89 4.18
CA SER A 56 -0.54 -12.58 5.44
C SER A 56 0.06 -11.87 6.65
N TRP A 57 1.25 -11.25 6.51
CA TRP A 57 1.85 -10.48 7.58
C TRP A 57 1.02 -9.24 7.94
N ILE A 58 0.50 -8.52 6.94
CA ILE A 58 -0.37 -7.35 7.14
C ILE A 58 -1.66 -7.77 7.85
N LYS A 59 -2.29 -8.86 7.40
CA LYS A 59 -3.53 -9.39 7.99
C LYS A 59 -3.37 -9.82 9.45
N LYS A 60 -2.17 -10.24 9.86
CA LYS A 60 -1.84 -10.62 11.25
C LYS A 60 -1.57 -9.43 12.17
N GLN A 61 -1.40 -8.22 11.64
CA GLN A 61 -1.18 -7.04 12.48
C GLN A 61 -2.46 -6.63 13.22
N PRO A 62 -2.35 -6.10 14.45
CA PRO A 62 -3.52 -5.56 15.15
C PRO A 62 -4.13 -4.42 14.33
N ASN A 63 -5.44 -4.47 14.09
CA ASN A 63 -6.17 -3.39 13.45
C ASN A 63 -6.49 -2.33 14.52
N ILE A 64 -5.89 -1.15 14.41
CA ILE A 64 -6.13 -0.04 15.35
C ILE A 64 -7.22 0.93 14.84
N LEU A 65 -7.93 0.60 13.75
CA LEU A 65 -8.98 1.46 13.20
C LEU A 65 -10.01 1.83 14.28
N GLU A 66 -10.47 0.87 15.07
CA GLU A 66 -11.47 1.08 16.12
C GLU A 66 -11.00 2.06 17.20
N ASN A 67 -9.69 2.12 17.47
CA ASN A 67 -9.11 3.05 18.43
C ASN A 67 -9.02 4.48 17.89
N LEU A 68 -8.90 4.64 16.56
CA LEU A 68 -8.77 5.93 15.89
C LEU A 68 -10.14 6.51 15.50
N MET A 69 -11.05 5.65 15.05
CA MET A 69 -12.36 6.01 14.51
C MET A 69 -13.44 5.04 15.03
N PRO A 70 -13.83 5.13 16.32
CA PRO A 70 -14.78 4.21 16.94
C PRO A 70 -16.16 4.21 16.26
N ASP A 71 -16.59 5.34 15.70
CA ASP A 71 -17.88 5.48 15.00
C ASP A 71 -17.91 4.74 13.64
N ASP A 72 -16.75 4.36 13.12
CA ASP A 72 -16.56 3.76 11.80
C ASP A 72 -16.03 2.31 11.87
N THR A 73 -16.17 1.68 13.04
CA THR A 73 -15.85 0.27 13.30
C THR A 73 -16.44 -0.71 12.29
N ARG A 74 -17.59 -0.39 11.68
CA ARG A 74 -18.19 -1.16 10.57
C ARG A 74 -17.24 -1.40 9.39
N PHE A 75 -16.23 -0.56 9.20
CA PHE A 75 -15.26 -0.70 8.12
C PHE A 75 -14.04 -1.54 8.51
N ALA A 76 -13.94 -2.05 9.75
CA ALA A 76 -12.77 -2.79 10.22
C ALA A 76 -12.46 -4.07 9.42
N ASP A 77 -13.46 -4.63 8.73
CA ASP A 77 -13.29 -5.78 7.84
C ASP A 77 -12.70 -5.41 6.46
N VAL A 78 -12.82 -4.15 6.05
CA VAL A 78 -12.38 -3.65 4.73
C VAL A 78 -11.13 -2.78 4.85
N VAL A 79 -11.09 -1.91 5.86
CA VAL A 79 -10.00 -0.99 6.15
C VAL A 79 -9.25 -1.48 7.38
N ARG A 80 -7.94 -1.71 7.20
CA ARG A 80 -7.04 -2.08 8.29
C ARG A 80 -6.00 -1.00 8.50
N VAL A 81 -5.93 -0.47 9.71
CA VAL A 81 -4.89 0.47 10.12
C VAL A 81 -3.90 -0.29 11.00
N CYS A 82 -2.65 -0.36 10.56
CA CYS A 82 -1.58 -1.05 11.29
C CYS A 82 -0.59 -0.01 11.85
N ASP A 83 -0.38 0.01 13.16
CA ASP A 83 0.69 0.79 13.75
C ASP A 83 2.04 0.08 13.59
N VAL A 84 2.90 0.62 12.73
CA VAL A 84 4.21 0.06 12.41
C VAL A 84 5.36 0.85 13.03
N ARG A 85 5.08 1.87 13.85
CA ARG A 85 6.12 2.73 14.45
C ARG A 85 7.13 1.94 15.28
N ALA A 86 6.66 0.95 16.03
CA ALA A 86 7.52 0.08 16.84
C ALA A 86 8.35 -0.93 16.01
N LYS A 87 8.01 -1.14 14.74
CA LYS A 87 8.62 -2.15 13.86
C LYS A 87 9.67 -1.58 12.91
N ASP A 88 9.87 -0.25 12.92
CA ASP A 88 10.79 0.45 12.02
C ASP A 88 10.60 -0.01 10.56
N LEU A 89 9.35 0.04 10.08
CA LEU A 89 9.03 -0.35 8.70
C LEU A 89 9.66 0.67 7.75
N ARG A 90 10.51 0.19 6.85
CA ARG A 90 11.22 0.99 5.86
C ARG A 90 10.86 0.53 4.46
N LEU A 91 10.56 1.51 3.63
CA LEU A 91 10.41 1.35 2.20
C LEU A 91 11.63 1.98 1.53
N MET A 92 12.38 1.19 0.76
CA MET A 92 13.49 1.66 -0.04
C MET A 92 13.20 1.37 -1.51
N SER A 93 13.37 2.39 -2.34
CA SER A 93 13.19 2.29 -3.78
C SER A 93 14.45 2.79 -4.46
N ASP A 94 14.99 1.98 -5.37
CA ASP A 94 15.99 2.37 -6.35
C ASP A 94 15.29 2.51 -7.70
N ILE A 95 15.07 3.77 -8.09
CA ILE A 95 14.37 4.14 -9.32
C ILE A 95 15.19 3.74 -10.55
N VAL A 96 16.53 3.71 -10.45
CA VAL A 96 17.41 3.39 -11.57
C VAL A 96 17.35 1.90 -11.87
N THR A 97 17.42 1.06 -10.84
CA THR A 97 17.33 -0.41 -11.02
C THR A 97 15.91 -0.95 -10.98
N GLN A 98 14.91 -0.08 -10.76
CA GLN A 98 13.49 -0.42 -10.57
C GLN A 98 13.28 -1.49 -9.48
N LYS A 99 14.10 -1.43 -8.43
CA LYS A 99 14.01 -2.36 -7.29
C LYS A 99 13.40 -1.65 -6.10
N MET A 100 12.45 -2.32 -5.47
CA MET A 100 11.83 -1.85 -4.24
C MET A 100 11.87 -2.96 -3.21
N ILE A 101 12.22 -2.58 -1.98
CA ILE A 101 12.17 -3.46 -0.82
C ILE A 101 11.41 -2.77 0.31
N CYS A 102 10.53 -3.52 0.96
CA CYS A 102 9.87 -3.11 2.18
C CYS A 102 10.25 -4.10 3.28
N PHE A 103 10.88 -3.60 4.34
CA PHE A 103 11.39 -4.45 5.42
C PHE A 103 11.28 -3.76 6.78
N MET A 104 11.38 -4.54 7.85
CA MET A 104 11.38 -4.04 9.23
C MET A 104 12.82 -3.93 9.73
N GLY A 105 13.14 -2.79 10.34
CA GLY A 105 14.46 -2.46 10.88
C GLY A 105 14.63 -2.83 12.36
N LYS A 106 14.20 -4.02 12.80
CA LYS A 106 14.61 -4.68 14.05
C LYS A 106 13.95 -6.05 14.22
#